data_AF-A0A1X1QHZ9-F1
#
_entry.id   AF-A0A1X1QHZ9-F1
#
_cell.length_a   1.000
_cell.length_b   1.000
_cell.length_c   1.000
_cell.angle_alpha   90.00
_cell.angle_beta   90.00
_cell.angle_gamma   90.00
#
_symmetry.space_group_name_H-M   'P 1'
#
loop_
_entity.id
_entity.type
_entity.pdbx_description
1 polymer ?
#
loop_
_entity_poly.entity_id
_entity_poly.type
_entity_poly.pdbx_seq_one_letter_code
_entity_poly.pdbx_strand_id
1 'polypeptide(L)'
;MQFNEMDYSKSYKTPDGEQIDGHFKYEKFDYLVECKWEDGFIKQKDLSIFDGKIRGKAQSTRGLFLAANGFDENAIQKFSGDSPRIILMTGDDLAMILNGQVLFYDAMKAKVEAIVRHGNINLPLRNIAT
;
A
#
# COMPACT_ATOMS: atom_id res chain seq x y z
N MET A 1 14.02 -17.84 -1.81
CA MET A 1 13.39 -16.50 -1.70
C MET A 1 14.42 -15.48 -2.15
N GLN A 2 14.19 -14.84 -3.29
CA GLN A 2 15.02 -13.71 -3.73
C GLN A 2 14.46 -12.47 -3.02
N PHE A 3 15.16 -11.98 -2.00
CA PHE A 3 14.83 -10.69 -1.39
C PHE A 3 15.21 -9.61 -2.39
N ASN A 4 14.24 -8.76 -2.77
CA ASN A 4 14.59 -7.55 -3.48
C ASN A 4 15.35 -6.64 -2.51
N GLU A 5 16.60 -6.30 -2.83
CA GLU A 5 17.34 -5.28 -2.11
C GLU A 5 16.69 -3.92 -2.41
N MET A 6 15.73 -3.53 -1.58
CA MET A 6 15.09 -2.22 -1.63
C MET A 6 15.60 -1.38 -0.46
N ASP A 7 15.93 -0.12 -0.73
CA ASP A 7 16.18 0.85 0.33
C ASP A 7 14.92 0.98 1.18
N TYR A 8 15.04 0.68 2.47
CA TYR A 8 13.93 0.79 3.41
C TYR A 8 14.40 1.41 4.73
N SER A 9 13.45 2.00 5.45
CA SER A 9 13.62 2.41 6.84
C SER A 9 12.60 1.69 7.72
N LYS A 10 13.03 1.39 8.95
CA LYS A 10 12.18 0.81 10.00
C LYS A 10 11.14 1.84 10.45
N SER A 11 10.12 1.41 11.20
CA SER A 11 9.17 2.32 11.84
C SER A 11 9.85 3.48 12.55
N TYR A 12 9.28 4.68 12.39
CA TYR A 12 9.80 5.91 12.97
C TYR A 12 8.66 6.86 13.36
N LYS A 13 9.00 7.88 14.14
CA LYS A 13 8.10 9.00 14.46
C LYS A 13 8.64 10.29 13.86
N THR A 14 7.76 11.11 13.33
CA THR A 14 8.10 12.47 12.90
C THR A 14 8.28 13.39 14.11
N PRO A 15 8.88 14.59 13.94
CA PRO A 15 9.04 15.55 15.04
C PRO A 15 7.73 15.98 15.71
N ASP A 16 6.62 15.98 14.98
CA ASP A 16 5.25 16.26 15.46
C ASP A 16 4.57 15.02 16.07
N GLY A 17 5.26 13.89 16.17
CA GLY A 17 4.80 12.69 16.87
C GLY A 17 3.99 11.71 16.02
N GLU A 18 3.80 11.97 14.72
CA GLU A 18 3.14 11.05 13.80
C GLU A 18 3.96 9.76 13.64
N GLN A 19 3.32 8.61 13.87
CA GLN A 19 3.94 7.29 13.70
C GLN A 19 3.78 6.79 12.26
N ILE A 20 4.88 6.31 11.69
CA ILE A 20 4.96 5.62 10.40
C ILE A 20 5.49 4.21 10.64
N ASP A 21 4.82 3.19 10.10
CA ASP A 21 5.18 1.79 10.35
C ASP A 21 6.39 1.35 9.52
N GLY A 22 6.60 1.97 8.37
CA GLY A 22 7.81 1.79 7.57
C GLY A 22 7.85 2.72 6.37
N HIS A 23 8.99 2.69 5.69
CA HIS A 23 9.16 3.37 4.41
C HIS A 23 10.07 2.55 3.52
N PHE A 24 9.82 2.57 2.22
CA PHE A 24 10.71 1.98 1.23
C PHE A 24 10.70 2.77 -0.07
N LYS A 25 11.76 2.59 -0.86
CA LYS A 25 11.84 3.10 -2.22
C LYS A 25 11.48 2.00 -3.21
N TYR A 26 10.65 2.37 -4.17
CA TYR A 26 10.35 1.54 -5.33
C TYR A 26 10.39 2.41 -6.58
N GLU A 27 11.25 2.03 -7.52
CA GLU A 27 11.59 2.85 -8.68
C GLU A 27 12.05 4.25 -8.24
N LYS A 28 11.37 5.31 -8.69
CA LYS A 28 11.68 6.70 -8.42
C LYS A 28 10.82 7.32 -7.31
N PHE A 29 10.05 6.52 -6.59
CA PHE A 29 9.07 6.99 -5.62
C PHE A 29 9.32 6.42 -4.22
N ASP A 30 9.06 7.25 -3.22
CA ASP A 30 9.05 6.87 -1.82
C ASP A 30 7.64 6.42 -1.41
N TYR A 31 7.57 5.29 -0.71
CA TYR A 31 6.34 4.73 -0.17
C TYR A 31 6.40 4.76 1.35
N LEU A 32 5.41 5.39 1.97
CA LEU A 32 5.12 5.16 3.38
C LEU A 32 4.30 3.89 3.51
N VAL A 33 4.51 3.17 4.60
CA VAL A 33 3.81 1.92 4.90
C VAL A 33 2.98 2.09 6.16
N GLU A 34 1.74 1.62 6.09
CA GLU A 34 0.89 1.37 7.25
C GLU A 34 0.45 -0.10 7.21
N CYS A 35 0.52 -0.79 8.35
CA CYS A 35 0.15 -2.19 8.46
C CYS A 35 -0.91 -2.38 9.54
N LYS A 36 -2.03 -3.02 9.21
CA LYS A 36 -3.06 -3.39 10.19
C LYS A 36 -3.38 -4.89 10.19
N TRP A 37 -3.38 -5.45 11.40
CA TRP A 37 -3.72 -6.84 11.70
C TRP A 37 -4.90 -6.90 12.68
N GLU A 38 -5.98 -6.21 12.32
CA GLU A 38 -7.21 -6.11 13.12
C GLU A 38 -8.30 -7.02 12.54
N ASP A 39 -9.26 -7.43 13.37
CA ASP A 39 -10.43 -8.19 12.92
C ASP A 39 -11.33 -7.34 12.02
N GLY A 40 -11.78 -7.92 10.90
CA GLY A 40 -12.70 -7.29 9.96
C GLY A 40 -12.02 -6.38 8.92
N PHE A 41 -12.85 -5.75 8.08
CA PHE A 41 -12.37 -4.91 6.98
C PHE A 41 -11.95 -3.52 7.45
N ILE A 42 -10.82 -3.03 6.92
CA ILE A 42 -10.36 -1.65 7.10
C ILE A 42 -11.39 -0.67 6.55
N LYS A 43 -11.71 0.35 7.33
CA LYS A 43 -12.77 1.31 7.03
C LYS A 43 -12.20 2.62 6.49
N GLN A 44 -13.08 3.46 5.98
CA GLN A 44 -12.72 4.77 5.40
C GLN A 44 -11.87 5.63 6.37
N LYS A 45 -12.17 5.60 7.67
CA LYS A 45 -11.46 6.38 8.69
C LYS A 45 -9.96 6.09 8.70
N ASP A 46 -9.58 4.82 8.59
CA ASP A 46 -8.18 4.40 8.62
C ASP A 46 -7.42 4.92 7.38
N LEU A 47 -8.05 4.78 6.20
CA LEU A 47 -7.49 5.32 4.96
C LEU A 47 -7.42 6.86 4.98
N SER A 48 -8.40 7.54 5.58
CA SER A 48 -8.36 9.00 5.76
C SER A 48 -7.21 9.45 6.64
N ILE A 49 -6.94 8.73 7.73
CA ILE A 49 -5.80 9.03 8.62
C ILE A 49 -4.50 8.87 7.83
N PHE A 50 -4.34 7.75 7.12
CA PHE A 50 -3.12 7.49 6.35
C PHE A 50 -2.92 8.46 5.18
N ASP A 51 -3.98 8.81 4.44
CA ASP A 51 -3.92 9.83 3.38
C ASP A 51 -3.46 11.18 3.92
N GLY A 52 -3.92 11.55 5.12
CA GLY A 52 -3.45 12.73 5.84
C GLY A 52 -1.94 12.72 6.07
N LYS A 53 -1.40 11.59 6.56
CA LYS A 53 0.06 11.42 6.78
C LYS A 53 0.85 11.63 5.49
N ILE A 54 0.37 11.06 4.37
CA ILE A 54 1.02 11.15 3.06
C ILE A 54 0.96 12.57 2.51
N ARG A 55 -0.17 13.28 2.65
CA ARG A 55 -0.35 14.67 2.21
C ARG A 55 0.59 15.64 2.92
N GLY A 56 1.03 15.32 4.13
CA GLY A 56 2.04 16.08 4.86
C GLY A 56 3.47 15.93 4.31
N LYS A 57 3.71 15.07 3.31
CA LYS A 57 5.05 14.82 2.72
C LYS A 57 5.16 15.39 1.30
N ALA A 58 6.26 15.08 0.61
CA ALA A 58 6.47 15.50 -0.77
C ALA A 58 5.34 15.03 -1.69
N GLN A 59 5.01 15.80 -2.72
CA GLN A 59 3.92 15.45 -3.64
C GLN A 59 4.11 14.10 -4.35
N SER A 60 5.35 13.64 -4.49
CA SER A 60 5.70 12.34 -5.07
C SER A 60 5.56 11.17 -4.09
N THR A 61 5.37 11.42 -2.79
CA THR A 61 5.22 10.36 -1.79
C THR A 61 3.91 9.61 -1.99
N ARG A 62 4.00 8.28 -1.98
CA ARG A 62 2.87 7.35 -2.10
C ARG A 62 2.70 6.55 -0.81
N GLY A 63 1.54 5.92 -0.66
CA GLY A 63 1.25 5.02 0.44
C GLY A 63 1.13 3.58 -0.02
N LEU A 64 1.59 2.65 0.79
CA LEU A 64 1.20 1.24 0.77
C LEU A 64 0.46 0.95 2.08
N PHE A 65 -0.82 0.59 1.98
CA PHE A 65 -1.61 0.15 3.14
C PHE A 65 -1.76 -1.37 3.06
N LEU A 66 -1.21 -2.08 4.05
CA LEU A 66 -1.37 -3.52 4.19
C LEU A 66 -2.44 -3.84 5.24
N ALA A 67 -3.45 -4.62 4.85
CA ALA A 67 -4.49 -5.08 5.75
C ALA A 67 -4.66 -6.60 5.68
N ALA A 68 -4.55 -7.28 6.83
CA ALA A 68 -4.68 -8.74 6.91
C ALA A 68 -6.00 -9.24 6.30
N ASN A 69 -7.11 -8.63 6.72
CA ASN A 69 -8.46 -9.04 6.37
C ASN A 69 -9.05 -8.21 5.21
N GLY A 70 -8.28 -7.32 4.59
CA GLY A 70 -8.71 -6.49 3.46
C GLY A 70 -9.47 -5.22 3.85
N PHE A 71 -10.26 -4.71 2.90
CA PHE A 71 -10.80 -3.34 2.94
C PHE A 71 -12.29 -3.31 2.59
N ASP A 72 -13.01 -2.36 3.18
CA ASP A 72 -14.41 -2.10 2.87
C ASP A 72 -14.57 -1.51 1.47
N GLU A 73 -15.58 -1.95 0.72
CA GLU A 73 -15.82 -1.49 -0.66
C GLU A 73 -16.06 0.02 -0.73
N ASN A 74 -16.77 0.60 0.24
CA ASN A 74 -16.99 2.05 0.26
C ASN A 74 -15.68 2.81 0.51
N ALA A 75 -14.78 2.25 1.31
CA ALA A 75 -13.46 2.82 1.53
C ALA A 75 -12.63 2.75 0.24
N ILE A 76 -12.64 1.63 -0.47
CA ILE A 76 -11.95 1.50 -1.76
C ILE A 76 -12.48 2.54 -2.77
N GLN A 77 -13.80 2.63 -2.91
CA GLN A 77 -14.44 3.57 -3.84
C GLN A 77 -14.12 5.02 -3.51
N LYS A 78 -14.13 5.40 -2.23
CA LYS A 78 -13.85 6.77 -1.77
C LYS A 78 -12.46 7.27 -2.17
N PHE A 79 -11.46 6.39 -2.16
CA PHE A 79 -10.06 6.73 -2.42
C PHE A 79 -9.59 6.33 -3.83
N SER A 80 -10.46 5.71 -4.63
CA SER A 80 -10.20 5.46 -6.04
C SER A 80 -10.55 6.69 -6.88
N GLY A 81 -9.78 6.98 -7.93
CA GLY A 81 -10.07 8.05 -8.90
C GLY A 81 -9.83 9.51 -8.46
N ASP A 82 -9.88 9.84 -7.16
CA ASP A 82 -9.65 11.21 -6.64
C ASP A 82 -8.18 11.47 -6.30
N SER A 83 -7.32 11.65 -7.33
CA SER A 83 -5.86 11.77 -7.18
C SER A 83 -5.26 10.66 -6.28
N PRO A 84 -5.51 9.38 -6.63
CA PRO A 84 -5.21 8.27 -5.76
C PRO A 84 -3.70 8.14 -5.54
N ARG A 85 -3.30 8.02 -4.28
CA ARG A 85 -1.88 7.92 -3.86
C ARG A 85 -1.60 6.75 -2.93
N ILE A 86 -2.63 6.03 -2.51
CA ILE A 86 -2.54 4.86 -1.65
C ILE A 86 -2.73 3.62 -2.54
N ILE A 87 -1.82 2.66 -2.40
CA ILE A 87 -1.95 1.31 -2.94
C ILE A 87 -2.40 0.41 -1.79
N LEU A 88 -3.41 -0.41 -2.04
CA LEU A 88 -3.92 -1.38 -1.09
C LEU A 88 -3.32 -2.76 -1.35
N MET A 89 -2.89 -3.41 -0.28
CA MET A 89 -2.39 -4.79 -0.28
C MET A 89 -3.14 -5.57 0.80
N THR A 90 -3.71 -6.70 0.42
CA THR A 90 -4.43 -7.58 1.34
C THR A 90 -3.49 -8.63 1.95
N GLY A 91 -3.92 -9.31 3.01
CA GLY A 91 -3.22 -10.48 3.54
C GLY A 91 -3.08 -11.60 2.50
N ASP A 92 -4.08 -11.77 1.63
CA ASP A 92 -4.02 -12.71 0.50
C ASP A 92 -2.91 -12.33 -0.50
N ASP A 93 -2.80 -11.05 -0.86
CA ASP A 93 -1.72 -10.56 -1.74
C ASP A 93 -0.34 -10.82 -1.11
N LEU A 94 -0.20 -10.51 0.18
CA LEU A 94 1.04 -10.75 0.91
C LEU A 94 1.38 -12.24 0.97
N ALA A 95 0.39 -13.11 1.22
CA ALA A 95 0.61 -14.56 1.25
C ALA A 95 1.10 -15.08 -0.10
N MET A 96 0.54 -14.60 -1.22
CA MET A 96 1.02 -14.95 -2.56
C MET A 96 2.49 -14.54 -2.78
N ILE A 97 2.87 -13.35 -2.29
CA ILE A 97 4.24 -12.86 -2.38
C ILE A 97 5.19 -13.71 -1.54
N LEU A 98 4.83 -13.99 -0.28
CA LEU A 98 5.65 -14.77 0.65
C LEU A 98 5.81 -16.22 0.21
N ASN A 99 4.78 -16.79 -0.43
CA ASN A 99 4.83 -18.13 -1.01
C ASN A 99 5.59 -18.19 -2.34
N GLY A 100 6.09 -17.06 -2.84
CA GLY A 100 6.83 -16.99 -4.10
C GLY A 100 5.97 -17.19 -5.35
N GLN A 101 4.64 -17.05 -5.24
CA GLN A 101 3.73 -17.13 -6.39
C GLN A 101 3.81 -15.87 -7.25
N VAL A 102 4.11 -14.73 -6.64
CA VAL A 102 4.33 -13.44 -7.30
C VAL A 102 5.52 -12.76 -6.65
N LEU A 103 6.49 -12.26 -7.41
CA LEU A 103 7.58 -11.49 -6.83
C LEU A 103 7.05 -10.14 -6.32
N PHE A 104 7.56 -9.65 -5.18
CA PHE A 104 7.14 -8.35 -4.63
C PHE A 104 7.29 -7.21 -5.64
N TYR A 105 8.36 -7.24 -6.45
CA TYR A 105 8.61 -6.25 -7.48
C TYR A 105 7.50 -6.24 -8.55
N ASP A 106 7.07 -7.42 -9.00
CA ASP A 106 6.00 -7.56 -10.00
C ASP A 106 4.63 -7.22 -9.42
N ALA A 107 4.38 -7.58 -8.15
CA ALA A 107 3.17 -7.19 -7.43
C ALA A 107 3.04 -5.67 -7.33
N MET A 108 4.12 -4.98 -6.93
CA MET A 108 4.17 -3.52 -6.88
C MET A 108 4.00 -2.91 -8.27
N LYS A 109 4.65 -3.46 -9.30
CA LYS A 109 4.51 -3.01 -10.68
C LYS A 109 3.06 -3.03 -11.12
N ALA A 110 2.38 -4.18 -10.97
CA ALA A 110 0.99 -4.34 -11.39
C ALA A 110 0.05 -3.40 -10.63
N LYS A 111 0.22 -3.27 -9.30
CA LYS A 111 -0.61 -2.38 -8.48
C LYS A 111 -0.36 -0.89 -8.82
N VAL A 112 0.88 -0.50 -9.10
CA VAL A 112 1.24 0.86 -9.57
C VAL A 112 0.64 1.14 -10.95
N GLU A 113 0.67 0.17 -11.86
CA GLU A 113 0.04 0.34 -13.18
C GLU A 113 -1.48 0.48 -13.06
N ALA A 114 -2.13 -0.28 -12.17
CA ALA A 114 -3.57 -0.19 -11.94
C ALA A 114 -4.02 1.18 -11.43
N ILE A 115 -3.30 1.73 -10.44
CA ILE A 115 -3.61 3.07 -9.90
C ILE A 115 -3.35 4.16 -10.94
N VAL A 116 -2.26 4.08 -11.71
CA VAL A 116 -1.90 5.11 -12.70
C VAL A 116 -2.83 5.06 -13.92
N ARG A 117 -3.19 3.87 -14.42
CA ARG A 117 -3.99 3.74 -15.65
C ARG A 117 -5.48 3.84 -15.41
N HIS A 118 -5.95 3.37 -14.26
CA HIS A 118 -7.38 3.17 -14.02
C HIS A 118 -7.89 3.82 -12.73
N GLY A 119 -7.00 4.44 -11.94
CA GLY A 119 -7.36 4.93 -10.62
C GLY A 119 -7.74 3.82 -9.62
N ASN A 120 -7.45 2.56 -9.95
CA ASN A 120 -7.77 1.41 -9.11
C ASN A 120 -6.67 1.21 -8.05
N ILE A 121 -7.00 1.52 -6.80
CA ILE A 121 -6.07 1.38 -5.68
C ILE A 121 -5.96 -0.04 -5.12
N ASN A 122 -6.90 -0.94 -5.47
CA ASN A 122 -7.00 -2.30 -4.95
C ASN A 122 -7.07 -3.34 -6.07
N LEU A 123 -5.97 -3.52 -6.81
CA LEU A 123 -5.83 -4.65 -7.74
C LEU A 123 -5.50 -5.93 -6.95
N PRO A 124 -6.37 -6.96 -6.91
CA PRO A 124 -6.05 -8.24 -6.26
C PRO A 124 -5.00 -8.99 -7.07
N LEU A 125 -3.96 -9.53 -6.42
CA LEU A 125 -2.88 -10.25 -7.12
C LEU A 125 -3.34 -11.59 -7.72
N ARG A 126 -4.41 -12.17 -7.18
CA ARG A 126 -5.06 -13.36 -7.76
C ARG A 126 -5.51 -13.15 -9.20
N ASN A 127 -5.74 -11.90 -9.62
CA ASN A 127 -6.16 -11.58 -10.98
C ASN A 127 -4.99 -11.45 -11.98
N ILE A 128 -3.73 -11.54 -11.50
CA ILE A 128 -2.53 -11.42 -12.34
C ILE A 128 -1.63 -12.66 -12.30
N ALA A 129 -1.71 -13.49 -11.24
CA ALA A 129 -0.98 -14.74 -11.16
C ALA A 129 -1.65 -15.76 -12.11
N THR A 130 -0.97 -16.06 -13.22
CA THR A 130 -1.38 -17.08 -14.20
C THR A 130 -0.48 -18.30 -14.06
#